data_AF-A0A0R3WG48-F1
#
_entry.id   AF-A0A0R3WG48-F1
#
_cell.length_a   1.000
_cell.length_b   1.000
_cell.length_c   1.000
_cell.angle_alpha   90.00
_cell.angle_beta   90.00
_cell.angle_gamma   90.00
#
_symmetry.space_group_name_H-M   'P 1'
#
loop_
_entity.id
_entity.type
_entity.pdbx_description
1 polymer ?
#
loop_
_entity_poly.entity_id
_entity_poly.type
_entity_poly.pdbx_seq_one_letter_code
_entity_poly.pdbx_strand_id
1 'polypeptide(L)'
;MSCFRVQKWRTFAHRWFLYDAYMQCPMLSGELLASYLTGSRKRIYDPRGDCGDSVIVFNSRYIAAKDNSLYWRRFLYTHHTRFGPYRVEETMEEMHARDPTEVLRREVRSHLKNWTGRPDWLARLHIFADGIEVDFWFPVLDTFFVSDFVVPLRNSLPVCSPSQIQTLPKELIKNVSGVIRQVLPVPRRLEAYSVEEINAYPKLFDWPENYAARPLSAYTKPRPRAGKVSTVTETKI
;
A
#
# COMPACT_ATOMS: atom_id res chain seq x y z
N MET A 1 -38.48 16.63 -23.09
CA MET A 1 -37.06 16.99 -23.32
C MET A 1 -36.19 16.97 -22.05
N SER A 2 -36.72 17.16 -20.83
CA SER A 2 -35.94 17.16 -19.58
C SER A 2 -35.29 15.81 -19.21
N CYS A 3 -35.95 14.68 -19.51
CA CYS A 3 -35.46 13.33 -19.22
C CYS A 3 -34.09 13.03 -19.85
N PHE A 4 -33.88 13.37 -21.13
CA PHE A 4 -32.61 13.10 -21.82
C PHE A 4 -31.43 13.86 -21.22
N ARG A 5 -31.66 15.07 -20.70
CA ARG A 5 -30.63 15.84 -20.00
C ARG A 5 -30.17 15.12 -18.72
N VAL A 6 -31.12 14.65 -17.92
CA VAL A 6 -30.85 13.92 -16.66
C VAL A 6 -30.15 12.60 -16.95
N GLN A 7 -30.60 11.89 -18.00
CA GLN A 7 -29.96 10.65 -18.42
C GLN A 7 -28.50 10.88 -18.84
N LYS A 8 -28.23 11.91 -19.65
CA LYS A 8 -26.87 12.29 -20.05
C LYS A 8 -25.99 12.64 -18.85
N TRP A 9 -26.50 13.43 -17.91
CA TRP A 9 -25.79 13.74 -16.66
C TRP A 9 -25.42 12.46 -15.90
N ARG A 10 -26.37 11.54 -15.72
CA ARG A 10 -26.15 10.29 -15.00
C ARG A 10 -25.15 9.37 -15.70
N THR A 11 -25.11 9.33 -17.03
CA THR A 11 -24.16 8.49 -17.79
C THR A 11 -22.71 8.97 -17.69
N PHE A 12 -22.49 10.30 -17.63
CA PHE A 12 -21.16 10.90 -17.58
C PHE A 12 -20.72 11.31 -16.16
N ALA A 13 -21.54 11.04 -15.14
CA ALA A 13 -21.22 11.39 -13.76
C ALA A 13 -19.89 10.75 -13.32
N HIS A 14 -19.05 11.57 -12.69
CA HIS A 14 -17.80 11.15 -12.07
C HIS A 14 -18.09 10.51 -10.72
N ARG A 15 -17.57 9.31 -10.53
CA ARG A 15 -17.66 8.56 -9.27
C ARG A 15 -16.36 8.64 -8.51
N TRP A 16 -16.46 8.36 -7.22
CA TRP A 16 -15.31 8.30 -6.33
C TRP A 16 -15.08 6.85 -5.92
N PHE A 17 -13.87 6.38 -6.16
CA PHE A 17 -13.43 5.03 -5.83
C PHE A 17 -12.37 5.04 -4.74
N LEU A 18 -12.43 4.05 -3.87
CA LEU A 18 -11.41 3.78 -2.86
C LEU A 18 -10.56 2.57 -3.28
N TYR A 19 -9.25 2.67 -3.17
CA TYR A 19 -8.30 1.60 -3.46
C TYR A 19 -7.31 1.43 -2.31
N ASP A 20 -7.18 0.19 -1.84
CA ASP A 20 -6.20 -0.17 -0.82
C ASP A 20 -4.89 -0.64 -1.47
N ALA A 21 -3.79 0.05 -1.17
CA ALA A 21 -2.46 -0.25 -1.71
C ALA A 21 -1.64 -1.22 -0.82
N TYR A 22 -2.21 -1.73 0.27
CA TYR A 22 -1.51 -2.64 1.18
C TYR A 22 -1.02 -3.92 0.49
N MET A 23 0.30 -4.15 0.54
CA MET A 23 0.99 -5.30 -0.07
C MET A 23 0.72 -5.46 -1.58
N GLN A 24 0.39 -4.37 -2.26
CA GLN A 24 0.15 -4.36 -3.71
C GLN A 24 1.40 -3.94 -4.48
N CYS A 25 1.54 -4.44 -5.71
CA CYS A 25 2.60 -4.01 -6.63
C CYS A 25 2.24 -2.64 -7.24
N PRO A 26 3.15 -1.65 -7.21
CA PRO A 26 2.83 -0.30 -7.68
C PRO A 26 2.63 -0.23 -9.19
N MET A 27 3.30 -1.09 -9.98
CA MET A 27 3.15 -1.14 -11.43
C MET A 27 1.76 -1.66 -11.85
N LEU A 28 1.35 -2.81 -11.29
CA LEU A 28 0.04 -3.39 -11.59
C LEU A 28 -1.09 -2.50 -11.06
N SER A 29 -0.89 -1.89 -9.89
CA SER A 29 -1.80 -0.88 -9.35
C SER A 29 -1.85 0.35 -10.26
N GLY A 30 -0.72 0.78 -10.81
CA GLY A 30 -0.62 1.92 -11.71
C GLY A 30 -1.47 1.74 -12.97
N GLU A 31 -1.36 0.58 -13.62
CA GLU A 31 -2.17 0.22 -14.79
C GLU A 31 -3.67 0.19 -14.45
N LEU A 32 -4.01 -0.46 -13.33
CA LEU A 32 -5.37 -0.55 -12.82
C LEU A 32 -5.96 0.85 -12.61
N LEU A 33 -5.27 1.70 -11.84
CA LEU A 33 -5.71 3.05 -11.49
C LEU A 33 -5.82 3.94 -12.72
N ALA A 34 -4.86 3.87 -13.65
CA ALA A 34 -4.92 4.61 -14.91
C ALA A 34 -6.19 4.28 -15.69
N SER A 35 -6.61 2.99 -15.74
CA SER A 35 -7.85 2.59 -16.43
C SER A 35 -9.14 3.15 -15.80
N TYR A 36 -9.12 3.45 -14.49
CA TYR A 36 -10.21 4.15 -13.80
C TYR A 36 -10.18 5.65 -14.05
N LEU A 37 -8.99 6.26 -13.97
CA LEU A 37 -8.80 7.69 -14.18
C LEU A 37 -9.11 8.11 -15.62
N THR A 38 -8.79 7.29 -16.62
CA THR A 38 -9.17 7.56 -18.02
C THR A 38 -10.64 7.23 -18.29
N GLY A 39 -11.23 6.32 -17.50
CA GLY A 39 -12.59 5.83 -17.72
C GLY A 39 -12.67 4.69 -18.73
N SER A 40 -11.54 4.09 -19.13
CA SER A 40 -11.49 2.98 -20.11
C SER A 40 -12.32 1.75 -19.70
N ARG A 41 -12.62 1.61 -18.40
CA ARG A 41 -13.52 0.56 -17.88
C ARG A 41 -15.01 0.81 -18.17
N LYS A 42 -15.40 2.04 -18.47
CA LYS A 42 -16.77 2.36 -18.88
C LYS A 42 -16.92 2.04 -20.36
N ARG A 43 -18.01 1.35 -20.74
CA ARG A 43 -18.34 1.08 -22.15
C ARG A 43 -18.55 2.37 -22.98
N ILE A 44 -18.81 3.49 -22.32
CA ILE A 44 -19.03 4.82 -22.93
C ILE A 44 -17.68 5.52 -23.24
N TYR A 45 -16.55 4.87 -22.99
CA TYR A 45 -15.23 5.46 -23.20
C TYR A 45 -15.02 5.93 -24.64
N ASP A 46 -14.63 7.19 -24.77
CA ASP A 46 -14.13 7.80 -26.00
C ASP A 46 -12.82 8.53 -25.68
N PRO A 47 -11.75 8.37 -26.46
CA PRO A 47 -10.45 9.00 -26.16
C PRO A 47 -10.46 10.53 -26.18
N ARG A 48 -11.48 11.18 -26.78
CA ARG A 48 -11.62 12.64 -26.78
C ARG A 48 -12.47 13.15 -25.62
N GLY A 49 -13.30 12.30 -25.02
CA GLY A 49 -14.27 12.67 -24.00
C GLY A 49 -13.78 12.37 -22.57
N ASP A 50 -14.09 13.28 -21.64
CA ASP A 50 -13.84 13.07 -20.22
C ASP A 50 -14.90 12.15 -19.59
N CYS A 51 -14.53 10.89 -19.36
CA CYS A 51 -15.39 9.91 -18.70
C CYS A 51 -14.74 9.23 -17.49
N GLY A 52 -13.54 9.66 -17.12
CA GLY A 52 -12.72 9.14 -16.03
C GLY A 52 -13.28 9.37 -14.63
N ASP A 53 -13.05 8.46 -13.69
CA ASP A 53 -13.52 8.59 -12.31
C ASP A 53 -12.41 9.10 -11.37
N SER A 54 -12.77 9.62 -10.20
CA SER A 54 -11.80 10.03 -9.16
C SER A 54 -11.41 8.83 -8.31
N VAL A 55 -10.14 8.73 -7.95
CA VAL A 55 -9.63 7.60 -7.18
C VAL A 55 -8.85 8.08 -5.97
N ILE A 56 -9.22 7.53 -4.82
CA ILE A 56 -8.56 7.69 -3.54
C ILE A 56 -7.77 6.41 -3.27
N VAL A 57 -6.47 6.55 -3.12
CA VAL A 57 -5.55 5.47 -2.75
C VAL A 57 -5.05 5.69 -1.34
N PHE A 58 -5.09 4.65 -0.51
CA PHE A 58 -4.61 4.70 0.87
C PHE A 58 -3.66 3.56 1.16
N ASN A 59 -2.95 3.63 2.30
CA ASN A 59 -1.89 2.70 2.67
C ASN A 59 -0.73 2.64 1.65
N SER A 60 -0.39 3.75 1.00
CA SER A 60 0.70 3.74 0.01
C SER A 60 2.06 3.43 0.66
N ARG A 61 2.24 3.67 1.97
CA ARG A 61 3.47 3.32 2.68
C ARG A 61 3.78 1.82 2.66
N TYR A 62 2.77 0.97 2.59
CA TYR A 62 2.87 -0.50 2.72
C TYR A 62 2.84 -1.26 1.39
N ILE A 63 3.25 -0.59 0.31
CA ILE A 63 3.35 -1.18 -1.03
C ILE A 63 4.42 -2.27 -1.06
N ALA A 64 4.20 -3.30 -1.90
CA ALA A 64 5.14 -4.40 -2.09
C ALA A 64 5.37 -4.67 -3.58
N ALA A 65 6.59 -4.40 -4.07
CA ALA A 65 6.99 -4.72 -5.45
C ALA A 65 7.28 -6.23 -5.63
N LYS A 66 7.32 -6.68 -6.90
CA LYS A 66 7.36 -8.10 -7.32
C LYS A 66 8.49 -8.93 -6.68
N ASP A 67 9.62 -8.33 -6.33
CA ASP A 67 10.79 -8.99 -5.71
C ASP A 67 11.32 -8.17 -4.52
N ASN A 68 10.46 -8.03 -3.49
CA ASN A 68 10.55 -7.35 -2.17
C ASN A 68 11.90 -6.86 -1.58
N SER A 69 13.08 -7.23 -2.07
CA SER A 69 14.36 -6.66 -1.62
C SER A 69 15.28 -6.16 -2.74
N LEU A 70 15.36 -6.83 -3.89
CA LEU A 70 16.29 -6.44 -4.96
C LEU A 70 15.68 -5.38 -5.87
N TYR A 71 14.37 -5.45 -6.13
CA TYR A 71 13.67 -4.49 -6.98
C TYR A 71 13.82 -3.06 -6.49
N TRP A 72 13.57 -2.85 -5.20
CA TRP A 72 13.54 -1.54 -4.56
C TRP A 72 14.85 -0.77 -4.72
N ARG A 73 15.97 -1.49 -4.74
CA ARG A 73 17.33 -0.94 -4.86
C ARG A 73 17.82 -0.81 -6.30
N ARG A 74 17.32 -1.66 -7.20
CA ARG A 74 17.77 -1.71 -8.60
C ARG A 74 16.93 -0.84 -9.52
N PHE A 75 15.65 -0.65 -9.18
CA PHE A 75 14.76 0.16 -9.99
C PHE A 75 15.09 1.64 -9.80
N LEU A 76 15.53 2.27 -10.88
CA LEU A 76 15.92 3.68 -10.90
C LEU A 76 14.85 4.50 -11.61
N TYR A 77 14.36 5.53 -10.94
CA TYR A 77 13.61 6.59 -11.59
C TYR A 77 14.57 7.69 -12.01
N THR A 78 14.53 8.00 -13.30
CA THR A 78 15.44 8.99 -13.89
C THR A 78 14.66 10.23 -14.27
N HIS A 79 15.09 11.39 -13.81
CA HIS A 79 14.56 12.66 -14.27
C HIS A 79 15.68 13.60 -14.71
N HIS A 80 15.35 14.48 -15.65
CA HIS A 80 16.28 15.47 -16.18
C HIS A 80 16.04 16.83 -15.56
N THR A 81 17.07 17.42 -14.96
CA THR A 81 17.03 18.73 -14.29
C THR A 81 17.19 19.90 -15.25
N ARG A 82 17.60 19.65 -16.52
CA ARG A 82 17.95 20.65 -17.56
C ARG A 82 19.16 21.54 -17.24
N PHE A 83 19.75 21.40 -16.05
CA PHE A 83 21.00 22.03 -15.62
C PHE A 83 22.02 20.91 -15.32
N GLY A 84 23.33 21.14 -15.47
CA GLY A 84 24.32 20.08 -15.22
C GLY A 84 24.37 19.70 -13.73
N PRO A 85 24.61 18.43 -13.32
CA PRO A 85 24.62 17.14 -14.03
C PRO A 85 23.20 16.71 -14.48
N TYR A 86 23.03 16.52 -15.78
CA TYR A 86 21.73 16.50 -16.47
C TYR A 86 20.73 15.43 -16.02
N ARG A 87 21.21 14.35 -15.40
CA ARG A 87 20.42 13.16 -15.06
C ARG A 87 20.54 12.91 -13.56
N VAL A 88 19.40 12.97 -12.88
CA VAL A 88 19.25 12.58 -11.49
C VAL A 88 18.56 11.23 -11.47
N GLU A 89 19.22 10.27 -10.82
CA GLU A 89 18.74 8.90 -10.67
C GLU A 89 18.43 8.69 -9.20
N GLU A 90 17.21 8.25 -8.91
CA GLU A 90 16.76 7.94 -7.56
C GLU A 90 16.26 6.51 -7.55
N THR A 91 16.71 5.72 -6.58
CA THR A 91 16.18 4.37 -6.40
C THR A 91 14.73 4.44 -5.89
N MET A 92 13.93 3.41 -6.20
CA MET A 92 12.58 3.30 -5.67
C MET A 92 12.55 3.33 -4.14
N GLU A 93 13.54 2.73 -3.47
CA GLU A 93 13.70 2.77 -2.01
C GLU A 93 13.92 4.20 -1.49
N GLU A 94 14.83 4.96 -2.09
CA GLU A 94 15.12 6.34 -1.70
C GLU A 94 13.92 7.27 -1.91
N MET A 95 13.23 7.15 -3.04
CA MET A 95 12.03 7.96 -3.29
C MET A 95 10.92 7.63 -2.31
N HIS A 96 10.71 6.35 -2.01
CA HIS A 96 9.67 5.93 -1.07
C HIS A 96 9.97 6.36 0.36
N ALA A 97 11.26 6.41 0.73
CA ALA A 97 11.72 6.95 2.00
C ALA A 97 11.53 8.46 2.11
N ARG A 98 11.70 9.20 1.00
CA ARG A 98 11.41 10.64 0.93
C ARG A 98 9.91 10.89 1.04
N ASP A 99 9.14 10.35 0.09
CA ASP A 99 7.70 10.53 -0.01
C ASP A 99 7.02 9.20 -0.40
N PRO A 100 6.26 8.55 0.51
CA PRO A 100 5.66 7.25 0.26
C PRO A 100 4.51 7.25 -0.76
N THR A 101 4.11 8.43 -1.25
CA THR A 101 3.05 8.58 -2.28
C THR A 101 3.63 8.72 -3.69
N GLU A 102 4.91 9.07 -3.82
CA GLU A 102 5.51 9.46 -5.09
C GLU A 102 5.67 8.28 -6.04
N VAL A 103 6.02 7.09 -5.51
CA VAL A 103 6.16 5.86 -6.28
C VAL A 103 4.88 5.56 -7.07
N LEU A 104 3.73 5.48 -6.40
CA LEU A 104 2.45 5.27 -7.07
C LEU A 104 2.10 6.41 -8.04
N ARG A 105 2.37 7.65 -7.66
CA ARG A 105 2.08 8.80 -8.52
C ARG A 105 2.85 8.73 -9.83
N ARG A 106 4.14 8.34 -9.78
CA ARG A 106 5.00 8.16 -10.96
C ARG A 106 4.56 6.96 -11.79
N GLU A 107 4.20 5.83 -11.17
CA GLU A 107 3.68 4.66 -11.88
C GLU A 107 2.36 4.97 -12.61
N VAL A 108 1.38 5.56 -11.92
CA VAL A 108 0.11 5.96 -12.56
C VAL A 108 0.37 6.94 -13.71
N ARG A 109 1.26 7.92 -13.50
CA ARG A 109 1.67 8.88 -14.53
C ARG A 109 2.27 8.18 -15.75
N SER A 110 3.07 7.13 -15.56
CA SER A 110 3.68 6.32 -16.63
C SER A 110 2.62 5.63 -17.50
N HIS A 111 1.56 5.11 -16.88
CA HIS A 111 0.47 4.42 -17.58
C HIS A 111 -0.52 5.36 -18.31
N LEU A 112 -0.55 6.65 -17.97
CA LEU A 112 -1.37 7.65 -18.67
C LEU A 112 -0.71 8.08 -19.98
N LYS A 113 -1.09 7.44 -21.09
CA LYS A 113 -0.50 7.68 -22.42
C LYS A 113 -0.73 9.09 -22.97
N ASN A 114 -1.91 9.68 -22.78
CA ASN A 114 -2.20 11.01 -23.33
C ASN A 114 -1.52 12.09 -22.48
N TRP A 115 -0.75 12.99 -23.12
CA TRP A 115 -0.05 14.06 -22.42
C TRP A 115 -1.00 15.17 -21.95
N THR A 116 -1.94 15.59 -22.79
CA THR A 116 -2.81 16.75 -22.56
C THR A 116 -3.77 16.55 -21.39
N GLY A 117 -4.44 15.39 -21.30
CA GLY A 117 -5.39 15.08 -20.20
C GLY A 117 -4.73 14.56 -18.92
N ARG A 118 -3.42 14.28 -18.96
CA ARG A 118 -2.65 13.79 -17.80
C ARG A 118 -2.76 14.66 -16.55
N PRO A 119 -2.59 16.00 -16.60
CA PRO A 119 -2.76 16.84 -15.42
C PRO A 119 -4.16 16.71 -14.80
N ASP A 120 -5.21 16.68 -15.63
CA ASP A 120 -6.59 16.60 -15.15
C ASP A 120 -6.92 15.25 -14.51
N TRP A 121 -6.33 14.16 -15.01
CA TRP A 121 -6.44 12.84 -14.38
C TRP A 121 -5.63 12.75 -13.08
N LEU A 122 -4.43 13.31 -13.05
CA LEU A 122 -3.60 13.32 -11.85
C LEU A 122 -4.19 14.21 -10.74
N ALA A 123 -4.91 15.27 -11.08
CA ALA A 123 -5.62 16.11 -10.12
C ALA A 123 -6.77 15.36 -9.41
N ARG A 124 -7.36 14.37 -10.09
CA ARG A 124 -8.42 13.48 -9.56
C ARG A 124 -7.90 12.29 -8.77
N LEU A 125 -6.58 12.07 -8.78
CA LEU A 125 -5.91 11.02 -8.03
C LEU A 125 -5.46 11.56 -6.69
N HIS A 126 -6.03 11.04 -5.62
CA HIS A 126 -5.67 11.39 -4.25
C HIS A 126 -4.95 10.20 -3.62
N ILE A 127 -3.70 10.38 -3.20
CA ILE A 127 -2.86 9.31 -2.62
C ILE A 127 -2.52 9.71 -1.19
N PHE A 128 -2.74 8.78 -0.27
CA PHE A 128 -2.47 8.95 1.15
C PHE A 128 -1.48 7.88 1.62
N ALA A 129 -0.49 8.32 2.39
CA ALA A 129 0.58 7.47 2.92
C ALA A 129 0.03 6.44 3.91
N ASP A 130 -0.78 6.93 4.84
CA ASP A 130 -1.31 6.17 5.97
C ASP A 130 -2.78 5.80 5.75
N GLY A 131 -3.31 5.06 6.72
CA GLY A 131 -4.66 4.53 6.68
C GLY A 131 -5.75 5.53 7.05
N ILE A 132 -6.98 5.03 7.09
CA ILE A 132 -8.14 5.78 7.54
C ILE A 132 -8.11 5.83 9.07
N GLU A 133 -7.91 6.99 9.67
CA GLU A 133 -8.39 7.19 11.05
C GLU A 133 -9.90 7.35 10.95
N VAL A 134 -10.60 6.24 11.11
CA VAL A 134 -11.97 6.28 11.55
C VAL A 134 -11.88 6.70 13.01
N ASP A 135 -12.23 7.96 13.30
CA ASP A 135 -12.69 8.34 14.63
C ASP A 135 -13.95 7.51 14.91
N PHE A 136 -13.78 6.22 15.21
CA PHE A 136 -14.79 5.44 15.86
C PHE A 136 -14.92 6.03 17.25
N TRP A 137 -15.80 7.02 17.37
CA TRP A 137 -16.58 7.20 18.57
C TRP A 137 -17.36 5.89 18.79
N PHE A 138 -16.72 4.90 19.41
CA PHE A 138 -17.43 3.91 20.20
C PHE A 138 -17.72 4.58 21.54
N PRO A 139 -18.98 4.95 21.85
CA PRO A 139 -19.36 5.14 23.23
C PRO A 139 -19.58 3.75 23.80
N VAL A 140 -18.52 3.06 24.21
CA VAL A 140 -18.67 1.91 25.10
C VAL A 140 -17.67 2.04 26.21
N LEU A 141 -18.22 2.38 27.37
CA LEU A 141 -17.68 2.22 28.72
C LEU A 141 -16.63 1.11 28.78
N ASP A 142 -15.41 1.48 29.18
CA ASP A 142 -14.61 0.66 30.10
C ASP A 142 -13.75 1.62 30.95
N THR A 143 -14.40 2.15 31.97
CA THR A 143 -13.76 2.31 33.27
C THR A 143 -13.17 0.96 33.67
N PHE A 144 -11.85 0.77 33.64
CA PHE A 144 -11.09 0.01 34.65
C PHE A 144 -9.58 0.19 34.42
N PHE A 145 -9.09 1.25 35.07
CA PHE A 145 -7.88 1.28 35.88
C PHE A 145 -7.19 -0.08 36.13
N VAL A 146 -6.02 -0.31 35.54
CA VAL A 146 -4.87 -0.92 36.23
C VAL A 146 -3.60 -0.25 35.73
N SER A 147 -2.86 0.28 36.70
CA SER A 147 -1.59 0.96 36.58
C SER A 147 -0.43 0.01 36.28
N ASP A 148 0.68 0.63 35.90
CA ASP A 148 2.05 0.10 35.99
C ASP A 148 2.46 -0.95 34.96
N PHE A 149 3.01 -0.49 33.83
CA PHE A 149 4.26 -1.02 33.29
C PHE A 149 4.89 -0.02 32.31
N VAL A 150 5.86 0.75 32.81
CA VAL A 150 6.76 1.59 32.02
C VAL A 150 7.75 0.70 31.29
N VAL A 151 7.68 0.64 29.96
CA VAL A 151 8.72 0.02 29.11
C VAL A 151 9.56 1.14 28.46
N PRO A 152 10.90 1.07 28.54
CA PRO A 152 11.78 2.10 28.01
C PRO A 152 11.85 2.05 26.49
N LEU A 153 11.53 3.18 25.86
CA LEU A 153 11.78 3.48 24.45
C LEU A 153 13.28 3.33 24.11
N ARG A 154 13.64 2.22 23.46
CA ARG A 154 14.88 2.10 22.68
C ARG A 154 14.57 1.47 21.34
N ASN A 155 14.38 2.34 20.35
CA ASN A 155 14.97 2.28 19.01
C ASN A 155 14.29 3.38 18.21
N SER A 156 14.99 4.51 18.11
CA SER A 156 14.62 5.66 17.29
C SER A 156 14.57 5.23 15.82
N LEU A 157 13.39 4.83 15.35
CA LEU A 157 12.99 5.15 13.98
C LEU A 157 13.03 6.69 13.86
N PRO A 158 13.42 7.28 12.71
CA PRO A 158 13.34 8.73 12.55
C PRO A 158 11.89 9.13 12.80
N VAL A 159 11.68 9.81 13.93
CA VAL A 159 10.37 10.32 14.33
C VAL A 159 10.09 11.48 13.40
N CYS A 160 9.37 11.22 12.31
CA CYS A 160 8.63 12.27 11.63
C CYS A 160 7.71 12.90 12.68
N SER A 161 7.76 14.23 12.81
CA SER A 161 6.96 14.96 13.79
C SER A 161 5.47 14.60 13.67
N PRO A 162 4.69 14.61 14.77
CA PRO A 162 3.26 14.25 14.75
C PRO A 162 2.38 15.08 13.80
N SER A 163 2.92 16.17 13.25
CA SER A 163 2.28 17.10 12.32
C SER A 163 2.14 16.59 10.87
N GLN A 164 2.64 15.39 10.55
CA GLN A 164 2.74 14.91 9.16
C GLN A 164 2.20 13.49 8.94
N ILE A 165 1.19 13.09 9.71
CA ILE A 165 0.34 11.94 9.33
C ILE A 165 -0.67 12.49 8.30
N GLN A 166 -0.53 12.10 7.03
CA GLN A 166 -1.52 12.44 6.00
C GLN A 166 -2.71 11.49 6.14
N THR A 167 -3.52 11.72 7.18
CA THR A 167 -4.77 10.99 7.41
C THR A 167 -5.78 11.33 6.31
N LEU A 168 -6.53 10.33 5.85
CA LEU A 168 -7.63 10.52 4.90
C LEU A 168 -8.69 11.50 5.46
N PRO A 169 -8.92 12.66 4.83
CA PRO A 169 -9.89 13.63 5.33
C PRO A 169 -11.33 13.12 5.18
N LYS A 170 -12.15 13.35 6.21
CA LYS A 170 -13.54 12.88 6.33
C LYS A 170 -14.44 13.33 5.18
N GLU A 171 -14.13 14.48 4.56
CA GLU A 171 -14.90 15.03 3.44
C GLU A 171 -14.88 14.12 2.21
N LEU A 172 -13.72 13.53 1.90
CA LEU A 172 -13.58 12.66 0.73
C LEU A 172 -14.34 11.34 0.93
N ILE A 173 -14.34 10.82 2.17
CA ILE A 173 -15.01 9.57 2.55
C ILE A 173 -16.52 9.66 2.32
N LYS A 174 -17.15 10.80 2.63
CA LYS A 174 -18.60 11.02 2.43
C LYS A 174 -19.03 10.84 0.97
N ASN A 175 -18.14 11.09 0.01
CA ASN A 175 -18.43 11.03 -1.41
C ASN A 175 -18.09 9.68 -2.06
N VAL A 176 -17.41 8.77 -1.33
CA VAL A 176 -16.98 7.47 -1.87
C VAL A 176 -18.19 6.64 -2.28
N SER A 177 -18.20 6.22 -3.55
CA SER A 177 -19.29 5.45 -4.15
C SER A 177 -19.00 3.95 -4.23
N GLY A 178 -17.73 3.55 -4.24
CA GLY A 178 -17.36 2.14 -4.36
C GLY A 178 -15.89 1.87 -4.04
N VAL A 179 -15.58 0.60 -3.80
CA VAL A 179 -14.23 0.12 -3.49
C VAL A 179 -13.70 -0.71 -4.66
N ILE A 180 -12.48 -0.40 -5.11
CA ILE A 180 -11.77 -1.16 -6.11
C ILE A 180 -11.14 -2.38 -5.45
N ARG A 181 -11.30 -3.55 -6.07
CA ARG A 181 -10.66 -4.78 -5.59
C ARG A 181 -9.14 -4.68 -5.73
N GLN A 182 -8.41 -5.16 -4.72
CA GLN A 182 -6.96 -5.32 -4.77
C GLN A 182 -6.55 -6.20 -5.97
N VAL A 183 -5.41 -5.88 -6.58
CA VAL A 183 -4.91 -6.63 -7.75
C VAL A 183 -4.36 -7.99 -7.34
N LEU A 184 -3.55 -7.99 -6.29
CA LEU A 184 -2.89 -9.17 -5.75
C LEU A 184 -3.56 -9.59 -4.44
N PRO A 185 -3.92 -10.87 -4.27
CA PRO A 185 -4.38 -11.36 -2.99
C PRO A 185 -3.24 -11.28 -1.98
N VAL A 186 -3.51 -10.70 -0.82
CA VAL A 186 -2.50 -10.56 0.24
C VAL A 186 -2.23 -11.95 0.85
N PRO A 187 -0.96 -12.41 0.87
CA PRO A 187 -0.63 -13.70 1.46
C PRO A 187 -0.80 -13.67 2.99
N ARG A 188 -1.33 -14.78 3.54
CA ARG A 188 -1.44 -14.96 4.99
C ARG A 188 -0.09 -15.40 5.57
N ARG A 189 0.25 -14.91 6.76
CA ARG A 189 1.40 -15.40 7.54
C ARG A 189 1.00 -16.66 8.30
N LEU A 190 1.96 -17.49 8.68
CA LEU A 190 1.72 -18.71 9.47
C LEU A 190 0.90 -18.43 10.74
N GLU A 191 1.21 -17.32 11.42
CA GLU A 191 0.51 -16.84 12.62
C GLU A 191 -0.99 -16.55 12.40
N ALA A 192 -1.40 -16.30 11.16
CA ALA A 192 -2.79 -15.95 10.82
C ALA A 192 -3.66 -17.17 10.49
N TYR A 193 -3.08 -18.37 10.37
CA TYR A 193 -3.83 -19.60 10.12
C TYR A 193 -4.43 -20.13 11.43
N SER A 194 -5.62 -20.71 11.36
CA SER A 194 -6.21 -21.38 12.52
C SER A 194 -5.51 -22.71 12.80
N VAL A 195 -5.56 -23.17 14.05
CA VAL A 195 -4.98 -24.47 14.44
C VAL A 195 -5.67 -25.62 13.69
N GLU A 196 -6.96 -25.48 13.39
CA GLU A 196 -7.73 -26.44 12.60
C GLU A 196 -7.22 -26.54 11.16
N GLU A 197 -7.00 -25.40 10.49
CA GLU A 197 -6.43 -25.36 9.14
C GLU A 197 -5.05 -26.02 9.13
N ILE A 198 -4.22 -25.71 10.13
CA ILE A 198 -2.87 -26.27 10.27
C ILE A 198 -2.93 -27.80 10.44
N ASN A 199 -3.82 -28.30 11.30
CA ASN A 199 -3.96 -29.74 11.55
C ASN A 199 -4.63 -30.49 10.40
N ALA A 200 -5.48 -29.82 9.61
CA ALA A 200 -6.09 -30.40 8.41
C ALA A 200 -5.06 -30.67 7.31
N TYR A 201 -3.95 -29.91 7.26
CA TYR A 201 -2.85 -30.22 6.35
C TYR A 201 -2.11 -31.47 6.81
N PRO A 202 -2.03 -32.52 5.96
CA PRO A 202 -1.34 -33.74 6.31
C PRO A 202 0.16 -33.48 6.45
N LYS A 203 0.77 -34.05 7.50
CA LYS A 203 2.21 -34.05 7.67
C LYS A 203 2.84 -34.85 6.51
N LEU A 204 3.80 -34.25 5.80
CA LEU A 204 4.43 -34.87 4.63
C LEU A 204 5.58 -35.82 4.98
N PHE A 205 6.24 -35.61 6.12
CA PHE A 205 7.43 -36.37 6.50
C PHE A 205 7.51 -36.56 8.01
N ASP A 206 7.77 -37.79 8.44
CA ASP A 206 8.10 -38.11 9.81
C ASP A 206 9.62 -38.09 9.99
N TRP A 207 10.09 -37.25 10.91
CA TRP A 207 11.51 -37.21 11.26
C TRP A 207 11.89 -38.47 12.05
N PRO A 208 13.03 -39.13 11.74
CA PRO A 208 13.50 -40.23 12.57
C PRO A 208 13.79 -39.72 13.99
N GLU A 209 13.55 -40.55 15.00
CA GLU A 209 13.69 -40.16 16.41
C GLU A 209 15.10 -39.63 16.75
N ASN A 210 16.12 -40.17 16.07
CA ASN A 210 17.51 -39.76 16.23
C ASN A 210 17.89 -38.52 15.39
N TYR A 211 16.93 -37.87 14.73
CA TYR A 211 17.19 -36.66 13.96
C TYR A 211 17.32 -35.47 14.92
N ALA A 212 18.56 -35.19 15.32
CA ALA A 212 18.91 -33.90 15.88
C ALA A 212 18.74 -32.85 14.78
N ALA A 213 17.52 -32.30 14.64
CA ALA A 213 17.30 -31.07 13.89
C ALA A 213 18.26 -30.06 14.50
N ARG A 214 19.36 -29.78 13.80
CA ARG A 214 20.50 -29.03 14.35
C ARG A 214 19.90 -27.79 15.04
N PRO A 215 19.95 -27.67 16.38
CA PRO A 215 19.55 -26.42 17.01
C PRO A 215 20.39 -25.35 16.34
N LEU A 216 19.84 -24.16 16.07
CA LEU A 216 20.64 -23.05 15.58
C LEU A 216 21.90 -23.00 16.47
N SER A 217 23.04 -23.40 15.90
CA SER A 217 24.28 -23.52 16.66
C SER A 217 24.54 -22.15 17.29
N ALA A 218 25.07 -22.11 18.51
CA ALA A 218 25.47 -20.84 19.13
C ALA A 218 26.38 -20.00 18.19
N TYR A 219 27.10 -20.65 17.28
CA TYR A 219 27.93 -20.03 16.24
C TYR A 219 27.17 -19.70 14.95
N THR A 220 26.12 -20.45 14.62
CA THR A 220 25.29 -20.21 13.43
C THR A 220 24.19 -19.22 13.76
N LYS A 221 24.53 -17.93 13.79
CA LYS A 221 23.51 -16.87 13.85
C LYS A 221 22.56 -17.03 12.64
N PRO A 222 21.24 -16.96 12.82
CA PRO A 222 20.35 -16.87 11.67
C PRO A 222 20.78 -15.65 10.86
N ARG A 223 21.00 -15.81 9.54
CA ARG A 223 21.33 -14.65 8.70
C ARG A 223 20.24 -13.61 8.94
N PRO A 224 20.58 -12.39 9.38
CA PRO A 224 19.56 -11.37 9.58
C PRO A 224 18.85 -11.18 8.24
N ARG A 225 17.54 -11.36 8.21
CA ARG A 225 16.74 -10.87 7.09
C ARG A 225 17.00 -9.36 7.07
N ALA A 226 17.47 -8.83 5.94
CA ALA A 226 17.91 -7.43 5.84
C ALA A 226 16.93 -6.50 6.57
N GLY A 227 17.40 -5.87 7.66
CA GLY A 227 16.63 -4.92 8.46
C GLY A 227 15.92 -5.43 9.73
N LYS A 228 15.98 -6.72 10.11
CA LYS A 228 15.43 -7.18 11.41
C LYS A 228 16.38 -8.12 12.16
N VAL A 229 16.73 -7.74 13.38
CA VAL A 229 17.42 -8.60 14.36
C VAL A 229 16.34 -9.30 15.19
N SER A 230 16.29 -10.63 15.16
CA SER A 230 15.41 -11.42 16.02
C SER A 230 16.00 -11.51 17.43
N THR A 231 15.38 -10.86 18.41
CA THR A 231 15.69 -11.07 19.83
C THR A 231 14.94 -12.30 20.31
N VAL A 232 15.59 -13.47 20.28
CA VAL A 232 15.05 -14.68 20.93
C VAL A 232 15.35 -14.56 22.42
N THR A 233 14.33 -14.38 23.25
CA THR A 233 14.45 -14.49 24.71
C THR A 233 14.45 -15.95 25.09
N GLU A 234 15.63 -16.48 25.42
CA GLU A 234 15.80 -17.82 25.98
C GLU A 234 15.22 -17.86 27.41
N THR A 235 14.03 -18.45 27.59
CA THR A 235 13.58 -18.86 28.93
C THR A 235 14.29 -20.16 29.29
N LYS A 236 15.31 -20.05 30.14
CA LYS A 236 15.93 -21.20 30.82
C LYS A 236 14.96 -21.74 31.88
N ILE A 237 14.62 -23.02 31.77
CA ILE A 237 14.15 -23.86 32.89
C ILE A 237 15.37 -24.42 33.58
#